data_AF-A0AA42YCM4-F1
#
_entry.id   AF-A0AA42YCM4-F1
#
_cell.length_a   1.000
_cell.length_b   1.000
_cell.length_c   1.000
_cell.angle_alpha   90.00
_cell.angle_beta   90.00
_cell.angle_gamma   90.00
#
_symmetry.space_group_name_H-M   'P 1'
#
loop_
_entity.id
_entity.type
_entity.pdbx_description
1 polymer ?
#
loop_
_entity_poly.entity_id
_entity_poly.type
_entity_poly.pdbx_seq_one_letter_code
_entity_poly.pdbx_strand_id
1 'polypeptide(L)'
;NTQLTRRLIREGRLHVGHDINKTRTVGDQCTGGLNFETARERRKILSDYTRVLKAVYSPDAYFARVRHVGRALNRAPLALAEPSDAGKSARKRGMFEGVTRFDMRRLMRIMWRVGTRHPGLTPHFARTFLDCAWHNPGAVKSVTIMMTLYLHLGPFARQVVGDIERLIENIERGNERSPELVPASNVDAPAQAMVAAK
;
A
#
# COMPACT_ATOMS: atom_id res chain seq x y z
N ASN A 1 6.55 -0.59 27.15
CA ASN A 1 5.92 -1.93 27.16
C ASN A 1 4.43 -1.81 26.86
N THR A 2 3.93 -2.50 25.82
CA THR A 2 2.52 -2.43 25.39
C THR A 2 1.69 -3.55 26.04
N GLN A 3 0.35 -3.49 25.92
CA GLN A 3 -0.52 -4.62 26.32
C GLN A 3 -0.24 -5.89 25.50
N LEU A 4 0.13 -5.74 24.21
CA LEU A 4 0.50 -6.85 23.34
C LEU A 4 1.79 -7.53 23.81
N THR A 5 2.82 -6.75 24.19
CA THR A 5 4.09 -7.29 24.70
C THR A 5 3.87 -8.18 25.93
N ARG A 6 3.10 -7.70 26.92
CA ARG A 6 2.79 -8.47 28.13
C ARG A 6 2.06 -9.77 27.84
N ARG A 7 1.12 -9.73 26.89
CA ARG A 7 0.41 -10.92 26.42
C ARG A 7 1.35 -11.93 25.76
N LEU A 8 2.23 -11.48 24.85
CA LEU A 8 3.15 -12.36 24.13
C LEU A 8 4.20 -13.00 25.04
N ILE A 9 4.67 -12.30 26.09
CA ILE A 9 5.57 -12.90 27.09
C ILE A 9 4.84 -13.99 27.88
N ARG A 10 3.60 -13.70 28.34
CA ARG A 10 2.78 -14.69 29.05
C ARG A 10 2.49 -15.92 28.20
N GLU A 11 2.27 -15.73 26.91
CA GLU A 11 2.08 -16.82 25.94
C GLU A 11 3.40 -17.49 25.52
N GLY A 12 4.56 -17.02 25.98
CA GLY A 12 5.88 -17.56 25.63
C GLY A 12 6.26 -17.39 24.16
N ARG A 13 5.66 -16.41 23.47
CA ARG A 13 5.78 -16.25 22.01
C ARG A 13 6.67 -15.08 21.58
N LEU A 14 7.15 -14.25 22.51
CA LEU A 14 7.97 -13.09 22.18
C LEU A 14 9.44 -13.50 21.93
N HIS A 15 10.07 -13.02 20.87
CA HIS A 15 11.49 -13.31 20.61
C HIS A 15 12.43 -12.45 21.49
N VAL A 16 13.61 -12.98 21.81
CA VAL A 16 14.68 -12.23 22.47
C VAL A 16 15.22 -11.15 21.52
N GLY A 17 15.36 -9.92 22.03
CA GLY A 17 15.77 -8.75 21.23
C GLY A 17 14.69 -8.28 20.24
N HIS A 18 13.41 -8.44 20.60
CA HIS A 18 12.24 -7.97 19.83
C HIS A 18 12.19 -6.45 19.58
N ASP A 19 12.92 -5.70 20.38
CA ASP A 19 13.07 -4.24 20.35
C ASP A 19 14.28 -3.78 19.53
N ILE A 20 15.13 -4.72 19.09
CA ILE A 20 16.32 -4.44 18.29
C ILE A 20 15.99 -4.75 16.83
N ASN A 21 16.15 -3.76 15.96
CA ASN A 21 16.11 -4.01 14.52
C ASN A 21 17.41 -4.71 14.10
N LYS A 22 17.38 -6.06 14.09
CA LYS A 22 18.56 -6.89 13.78
C LYS A 22 19.00 -6.77 12.32
N THR A 23 18.13 -6.27 11.45
CA THR A 23 18.35 -6.23 10.00
C THR A 23 18.49 -4.77 9.57
N ARG A 24 19.70 -4.21 9.69
CA ARG A 24 20.03 -2.86 9.20
C ARG A 24 19.82 -2.69 7.69
N THR A 25 19.66 -3.80 6.97
CA THR A 25 19.59 -3.91 5.51
C THR A 25 18.17 -4.01 4.94
N VAL A 26 17.16 -4.38 5.75
CA VAL A 26 15.78 -4.57 5.27
C VAL A 26 14.93 -3.40 5.75
N GLY A 27 14.79 -2.40 4.87
CA GLY A 27 14.00 -1.19 5.15
C GLY A 27 12.49 -1.39 5.02
N ASP A 28 12.03 -2.57 4.60
CA ASP A 28 10.62 -2.88 4.50
C ASP A 28 10.14 -3.61 5.78
N GLN A 29 8.98 -3.19 6.30
CA GLN A 29 8.34 -3.78 7.47
C GLN A 29 7.54 -5.06 7.14
N CYS A 30 7.68 -5.56 5.90
CA CYS A 30 6.82 -6.59 5.32
C CYS A 30 7.54 -7.94 5.23
N THR A 31 8.85 -7.94 5.00
CA THR A 31 9.72 -9.10 4.77
C THR A 31 10.75 -9.29 5.88
N GLY A 32 10.93 -8.28 6.76
CA GLY A 32 11.84 -8.32 7.91
C GLY A 32 11.51 -9.35 8.99
N GLY A 33 10.41 -10.10 8.85
CA GLY A 33 9.96 -11.10 9.81
C GLY A 33 9.17 -10.50 10.97
N LEU A 34 8.66 -11.38 11.84
CA LEU A 34 7.93 -10.99 13.04
C LEU A 34 8.81 -11.15 14.28
N ASN A 35 8.64 -10.25 15.24
CA ASN A 35 9.37 -10.28 16.51
C ASN A 35 8.78 -11.27 17.53
N PHE A 36 7.88 -12.15 17.08
CA PHE A 36 7.18 -13.12 17.90
C PHE A 36 6.70 -14.28 17.04
N GLU A 37 6.42 -15.41 17.68
CA GLU A 37 5.82 -16.58 17.05
C GLU A 37 4.32 -16.41 16.87
N THR A 38 3.81 -16.72 15.68
CA THR A 38 2.38 -16.60 15.37
C THR A 38 1.60 -17.80 15.91
N ALA A 39 0.38 -17.56 16.43
CA ALA A 39 -0.50 -18.65 16.90
C ALA A 39 -0.91 -19.61 15.76
N ARG A 40 -1.00 -19.08 14.54
CA ARG A 40 -1.22 -19.85 13.32
C ARG A 40 0.13 -20.10 12.64
N GLU A 41 0.26 -21.23 11.96
CA GLU A 41 1.45 -21.53 11.14
C GLU A 41 1.80 -20.36 10.22
N ARG A 42 3.06 -19.91 10.32
CA ARG A 42 3.57 -18.77 9.54
C ARG A 42 3.39 -18.97 8.04
N ARG A 43 3.64 -20.17 7.53
CA ARG A 43 3.41 -20.56 6.12
C ARG A 43 1.99 -20.23 5.64
N LYS A 44 0.97 -20.59 6.43
CA LYS A 44 -0.44 -20.30 6.11
C LYS A 44 -0.73 -18.80 6.11
N ILE A 45 -0.13 -18.05 7.05
CA ILE A 45 -0.25 -16.58 7.09
C ILE A 45 0.34 -15.92 5.85
N LEU A 46 1.57 -16.29 5.49
CA LEU A 46 2.25 -15.75 4.32
C LEU A 46 1.51 -16.10 3.03
N SER A 47 0.99 -17.33 2.91
CA SER A 47 0.19 -17.76 1.75
C SER A 47 -1.14 -16.99 1.63
N ASP A 48 -1.84 -16.75 2.74
CA ASP A 48 -3.03 -15.89 2.73
C ASP A 48 -2.70 -14.47 2.32
N TYR A 49 -1.58 -13.95 2.80
CA TYR A 49 -1.15 -12.59 2.52
C TYR A 49 -0.79 -12.40 1.04
N THR A 50 -0.06 -13.34 0.42
CA THR A 50 0.21 -13.28 -1.03
C THR A 50 -1.08 -13.34 -1.85
N ARG A 51 -2.05 -14.15 -1.44
CA ARG A 51 -3.38 -14.20 -2.08
C ARG A 51 -4.09 -12.84 -2.02
N VAL A 52 -4.07 -12.17 -0.87
CA VAL A 52 -4.65 -10.83 -0.72
C VAL A 52 -3.93 -9.82 -1.61
N LEU A 53 -2.59 -9.79 -1.61
CA LEU A 53 -1.82 -8.87 -2.44
C LEU A 53 -2.10 -9.06 -3.93
N LYS A 54 -2.11 -10.32 -4.42
CA LYS A 54 -2.46 -10.67 -5.80
C LYS A 54 -3.87 -10.21 -6.16
N ALA A 55 -4.84 -10.44 -5.29
CA ALA A 55 -6.23 -10.05 -5.53
C ALA A 55 -6.39 -8.51 -5.56
N VAL A 56 -5.87 -7.81 -4.56
CA VAL A 56 -6.02 -6.35 -4.41
C VAL A 56 -5.30 -5.61 -5.53
N TYR A 57 -4.09 -6.01 -5.90
CA TYR A 57 -3.27 -5.32 -6.92
C TYR A 57 -3.38 -5.93 -8.32
N SER A 58 -4.28 -6.89 -8.55
CA SER A 58 -4.69 -7.25 -9.90
C SER A 58 -5.16 -6.01 -10.66
N PRO A 59 -4.78 -5.83 -11.94
CA PRO A 59 -5.19 -4.65 -12.71
C PRO A 59 -6.71 -4.45 -12.64
N ASP A 60 -7.49 -5.50 -12.87
CA ASP A 60 -8.95 -5.43 -12.86
C ASP A 60 -9.52 -4.90 -11.54
N ALA A 61 -9.14 -5.50 -10.41
CA ALA A 61 -9.66 -5.09 -9.11
C ALA A 61 -9.19 -3.68 -8.75
N TYR A 62 -7.93 -3.33 -9.04
CA TYR A 62 -7.40 -2.00 -8.76
C TYR A 62 -8.14 -0.92 -9.53
N PHE A 63 -8.22 -1.05 -10.86
CA PHE A 63 -8.87 -0.05 -11.71
C PHE A 63 -10.38 -0.01 -11.49
N ALA A 64 -11.03 -1.11 -11.11
CA ALA A 64 -12.43 -1.10 -10.67
C ALA A 64 -12.64 -0.22 -9.43
N ARG A 65 -11.77 -0.34 -8.42
CA ARG A 65 -11.83 0.53 -7.24
C ARG A 65 -11.55 1.99 -7.58
N VAL A 66 -10.59 2.26 -8.47
CA VAL A 66 -10.30 3.63 -8.93
C VAL A 66 -11.51 4.25 -9.64
N ARG A 67 -12.22 3.49 -10.50
CA ARG A 67 -13.47 3.96 -11.12
C ARG A 67 -14.55 4.25 -10.09
N HIS A 68 -14.72 3.35 -9.12
CA HIS A 68 -15.67 3.55 -8.03
C HIS A 68 -15.38 4.83 -7.24
N VAL A 69 -14.11 5.05 -6.85
CA VAL A 69 -13.68 6.29 -6.19
C VAL A 69 -13.90 7.50 -7.09
N GLY A 70 -13.55 7.42 -8.37
CA GLY A 70 -13.76 8.51 -9.33
C GLY A 70 -15.23 8.94 -9.43
N ARG A 71 -16.17 7.98 -9.38
CA ARG A 71 -17.61 8.25 -9.39
C ARG A 71 -18.11 8.78 -8.04
N ALA A 72 -17.59 8.27 -6.92
CA ALA A 72 -18.01 8.67 -5.59
C ALA A 72 -17.39 9.99 -5.11
N LEU A 73 -16.27 10.43 -5.72
CA LEU A 73 -15.55 11.62 -5.28
C LEU A 73 -16.36 12.88 -5.59
N ASN A 74 -17.07 13.39 -4.59
CA ASN A 74 -17.72 14.68 -4.65
C ASN A 74 -16.69 15.78 -4.36
N ARG A 75 -16.02 16.26 -5.41
CA ARG A 75 -15.22 17.49 -5.32
C ARG A 75 -16.12 18.68 -5.61
N ALA A 76 -16.21 19.62 -4.67
CA ALA A 76 -16.54 20.99 -5.03
C ALA A 76 -15.55 21.45 -6.13
N PRO A 77 -16.01 22.18 -7.16
CA PRO A 77 -15.11 22.70 -8.20
C PRO A 77 -13.98 23.43 -7.48
N LEU A 78 -12.75 23.03 -7.81
CA LEU A 78 -11.53 23.50 -7.18
C LEU A 78 -11.43 25.02 -7.38
N ALA A 79 -11.93 25.79 -6.42
CA ALA A 79 -11.74 27.23 -6.34
C ALA A 79 -10.28 27.49 -5.95
N LEU A 80 -9.37 27.27 -6.90
CA LEU A 80 -8.06 27.92 -6.93
C LEU A 80 -8.18 29.27 -7.64
N ALA A 81 -9.22 30.03 -7.28
CA ALA A 81 -9.22 31.46 -7.49
C ALA A 81 -8.87 32.04 -6.11
N GLU A 82 -7.67 32.59 -6.00
CA GLU A 82 -7.34 33.60 -5.00
C GLU A 82 -8.57 34.49 -4.75
N PRO A 83 -8.84 34.91 -3.51
CA PRO A 83 -9.84 35.94 -3.25
C PRO A 83 -9.28 37.27 -3.78
N SER A 84 -9.27 37.45 -5.10
CA SER A 84 -9.16 38.77 -5.69
C SER A 84 -10.57 39.36 -5.79
N ASP A 85 -10.67 40.56 -5.28
CA ASP A 85 -11.86 41.38 -5.15
C ASP A 85 -12.61 41.53 -6.48
N ALA A 86 -13.55 40.62 -6.74
CA ALA A 86 -14.50 40.79 -7.83
C ALA A 86 -15.80 40.09 -7.45
N GLY A 87 -16.68 40.88 -6.84
CA GLY A 87 -18.01 40.47 -6.46
C GLY A 87 -18.82 39.85 -7.60
N LYS A 88 -19.78 39.03 -7.19
CA LYS A 88 -21.01 38.74 -7.95
C LYS A 88 -20.82 37.94 -9.27
N SER A 89 -20.17 36.77 -9.22
CA SER A 89 -20.36 35.72 -10.25
C SER A 89 -19.94 34.30 -9.81
N ALA A 90 -20.19 33.94 -8.56
CA ALA A 90 -19.70 32.67 -8.00
C ALA A 90 -20.57 31.42 -8.35
N ARG A 91 -21.71 31.58 -9.04
CA ARG A 91 -22.70 30.49 -9.17
C ARG A 91 -22.71 29.77 -10.53
N LYS A 92 -21.86 30.16 -11.50
CA LYS A 92 -21.91 29.58 -12.86
C LYS A 92 -20.55 29.39 -13.53
N ARG A 93 -19.48 29.18 -12.76
CA ARG A 93 -18.19 28.78 -13.31
C ARG A 93 -18.16 27.27 -13.52
N GLY A 94 -18.24 26.90 -14.80
CA GLY A 94 -18.59 25.56 -15.26
C GLY A 94 -17.62 24.48 -14.81
N MET A 95 -18.16 23.26 -14.72
CA MET A 95 -17.52 21.96 -14.48
C MET A 95 -16.15 21.72 -15.17
N PHE A 96 -15.79 22.53 -16.17
CA PHE A 96 -14.60 22.43 -17.01
C PHE A 96 -13.45 23.39 -16.65
N GLU A 97 -13.63 24.33 -15.72
CA GLU A 97 -12.57 25.30 -15.37
C GLU A 97 -11.40 24.70 -14.57
N GLY A 98 -11.58 23.52 -13.97
CA GLY A 98 -10.52 22.84 -13.20
C GLY A 98 -9.47 22.10 -14.03
N VAL A 99 -9.68 21.95 -15.34
CA VAL A 99 -8.74 21.26 -16.26
C VAL A 99 -8.41 22.17 -17.43
N THR A 100 -7.38 22.99 -17.26
CA THR A 100 -6.84 23.83 -18.33
C THR A 100 -6.45 22.96 -19.53
N ARG A 101 -6.61 23.44 -20.78
CA ARG A 101 -6.19 22.73 -22.01
C ARG A 101 -4.74 22.22 -21.93
N PHE A 102 -3.90 22.91 -21.18
CA PHE A 102 -2.51 22.55 -20.90
C PHE A 102 -2.38 21.31 -20.01
N ASP A 103 -3.21 21.17 -18.98
CA ASP A 103 -3.26 20.01 -18.10
C ASP A 103 -3.77 18.78 -18.84
N MET A 104 -4.77 18.93 -19.71
CA MET A 104 -5.25 17.84 -20.56
C MET A 104 -4.16 17.32 -21.50
N ARG A 105 -3.38 18.21 -22.16
CA ARG A 105 -2.26 17.77 -23.01
C ARG A 105 -1.17 17.02 -22.23
N ARG A 106 -0.88 17.43 -20.99
CA ARG A 106 0.08 16.75 -20.11
C ARG A 106 -0.44 15.38 -19.67
N LEU A 107 -1.72 15.31 -19.28
CA LEU A 107 -2.41 14.05 -18.95
C LEU A 107 -2.36 13.08 -20.13
N MET A 108 -2.72 13.52 -21.33
CA MET A 108 -2.67 12.70 -22.54
C MET A 108 -1.25 12.23 -22.87
N ARG A 109 -0.22 13.05 -22.65
CA ARG A 109 1.18 12.64 -22.80
C ARG A 109 1.60 11.57 -21.79
N ILE A 110 1.13 11.66 -20.54
CA ILE A 110 1.35 10.63 -19.53
C ILE A 110 0.65 9.34 -19.95
N MET A 111 -0.64 9.41 -20.34
CA MET A 111 -1.38 8.25 -20.84
C MET A 111 -0.70 7.59 -22.03
N TRP A 112 -0.21 8.37 -22.99
CA TRP A 112 0.55 7.86 -24.13
C TRP A 112 1.83 7.14 -23.70
N ARG A 113 2.66 7.76 -22.84
CA ARG A 113 3.92 7.14 -22.36
C ARG A 113 3.68 5.88 -21.54
N VAL A 114 2.59 5.82 -20.79
CA VAL A 114 2.22 4.66 -19.99
C VAL A 114 1.71 3.54 -20.90
N GLY A 115 0.85 3.87 -21.87
CA GLY A 115 0.32 2.91 -22.84
C GLY A 115 1.40 2.30 -23.73
N THR A 116 2.41 3.07 -24.15
CA THR A 116 3.51 2.55 -24.96
C THR A 116 4.51 1.70 -24.19
N ARG A 117 4.68 1.93 -22.87
CA ARG A 117 5.60 1.14 -22.03
C ARG A 117 4.96 -0.09 -21.39
N HIS A 118 3.64 -0.08 -21.22
CA HIS A 118 2.90 -1.17 -20.58
C HIS A 118 1.64 -1.55 -21.38
N PRO A 119 1.80 -2.24 -22.52
CA PRO A 119 0.69 -2.52 -23.44
C PRO A 119 -0.47 -3.26 -22.77
N GLY A 120 -0.19 -4.16 -21.82
CA GLY A 120 -1.22 -4.89 -21.05
C GLY A 120 -2.03 -4.03 -20.08
N LEU A 121 -1.57 -2.83 -19.70
CA LEU A 121 -2.29 -1.93 -18.79
C LEU A 121 -3.12 -0.87 -19.52
N THR A 122 -2.78 -0.59 -20.78
CA THR A 122 -3.47 0.36 -21.66
C THR A 122 -5.00 0.24 -21.63
N PRO A 123 -5.63 -0.95 -21.76
CA PRO A 123 -7.09 -1.04 -21.77
C PRO A 123 -7.71 -0.62 -20.42
N HIS A 124 -7.09 -0.99 -19.29
CA HIS A 124 -7.59 -0.59 -17.98
C HIS A 124 -7.43 0.92 -17.74
N PHE A 125 -6.32 1.49 -18.23
CA PHE A 125 -6.08 2.93 -18.16
C PHE A 125 -7.10 3.70 -18.99
N ALA A 126 -7.24 3.37 -20.27
CA ALA A 126 -8.18 4.03 -21.18
C ALA A 126 -9.62 3.92 -20.66
N ARG A 127 -10.05 2.71 -20.27
CA ARG A 127 -11.40 2.48 -19.72
C ARG A 127 -11.65 3.33 -18.48
N THR A 128 -10.72 3.37 -17.54
CA THR A 128 -10.88 4.12 -16.28
C THR A 128 -10.87 5.63 -16.51
N PHE A 129 -10.01 6.11 -17.40
CA PHE A 129 -9.95 7.52 -17.77
C PHE A 129 -11.25 7.98 -18.44
N LEU A 130 -11.72 7.25 -19.46
CA LEU A 130 -12.96 7.56 -20.18
C LEU A 130 -14.19 7.49 -19.26
N ASP A 131 -14.24 6.46 -18.39
CA ASP A 131 -15.30 6.32 -17.38
C ASP A 131 -15.38 7.55 -16.47
N CYS A 132 -14.24 8.01 -15.96
CA CYS A 132 -14.18 9.20 -15.12
C CYS A 132 -14.50 10.48 -15.91
N ALA A 133 -13.94 10.65 -17.10
CA ALA A 133 -14.16 11.86 -17.91
C ALA A 133 -15.64 12.04 -18.28
N TRP A 134 -16.37 10.94 -18.50
CA TRP A 134 -17.80 10.97 -18.84
C TRP A 134 -18.70 11.21 -17.61
N HIS A 135 -18.42 10.53 -16.49
CA HIS A 135 -19.33 10.56 -15.33
C HIS A 135 -18.96 11.62 -14.28
N ASN A 136 -17.67 11.95 -14.14
CA ASN A 136 -17.18 12.92 -13.17
C ASN A 136 -15.90 13.61 -13.67
N PRO A 137 -16.01 14.57 -14.62
CA PRO A 137 -14.85 15.26 -15.17
C PRO A 137 -14.03 16.02 -14.10
N GLY A 138 -14.66 16.45 -12.99
CA GLY A 138 -13.98 17.12 -11.87
C GLY A 138 -13.00 16.22 -11.10
N ALA A 139 -13.16 14.90 -11.18
CA ALA A 139 -12.28 13.92 -10.53
C ALA A 139 -11.11 13.44 -11.41
N VAL A 140 -11.05 13.82 -12.70
CA VAL A 140 -10.08 13.28 -13.68
C VAL A 140 -8.63 13.41 -13.22
N LYS A 141 -8.26 14.55 -12.62
CA LYS A 141 -6.90 14.76 -12.09
C LYS A 141 -6.57 13.78 -10.97
N SER A 142 -7.48 13.60 -10.00
CA SER A 142 -7.30 12.65 -8.89
C SER A 142 -7.23 11.21 -9.39
N VAL A 143 -8.15 10.84 -10.28
CA VAL A 143 -8.18 9.51 -10.90
C VAL A 143 -6.89 9.23 -11.65
N THR A 144 -6.36 10.20 -12.40
CA THR A 144 -5.11 9.99 -13.13
C THR A 144 -3.90 9.82 -12.20
N ILE A 145 -3.86 10.52 -11.07
CA ILE A 145 -2.82 10.31 -10.04
C ILE A 145 -2.93 8.88 -9.49
N MET A 146 -4.13 8.43 -9.11
CA MET A 146 -4.34 7.06 -8.63
C MET A 146 -3.94 6.02 -9.69
N MET A 147 -4.31 6.23 -10.95
CA MET A 147 -3.86 5.36 -12.05
C MET A 147 -2.34 5.33 -12.18
N THR A 148 -1.65 6.46 -12.00
CA THR A 148 -0.18 6.54 -12.06
C THR A 148 0.49 5.84 -10.88
N LEU A 149 -0.11 5.89 -9.68
CA LEU A 149 0.39 5.14 -8.52
C LEU A 149 0.43 3.64 -8.76
N TYR A 150 -0.50 3.09 -9.56
CA TYR A 150 -0.48 1.68 -9.94
C TYR A 150 0.82 1.24 -10.61
N LEU A 151 1.48 2.15 -11.35
CA LEU A 151 2.75 1.84 -12.03
C LEU A 151 3.88 1.52 -11.05
N HIS A 152 3.77 2.00 -9.81
CA HIS A 152 4.72 1.68 -8.75
C HIS A 152 4.19 0.53 -7.89
N LEU A 153 2.92 0.60 -7.51
CA LEU A 153 2.29 -0.39 -6.61
C LEU A 153 2.17 -1.78 -7.24
N GLY A 154 1.85 -1.87 -8.53
CA GLY A 154 1.71 -3.15 -9.23
C GLY A 154 3.02 -3.95 -9.28
N PRO A 155 4.13 -3.38 -9.78
CA PRO A 155 5.44 -4.01 -9.73
C PRO A 155 5.91 -4.31 -8.31
N PHE A 156 5.74 -3.35 -7.38
CA PHE A 156 6.13 -3.53 -6.00
C PHE A 156 5.37 -4.69 -5.34
N ALA A 157 4.06 -4.80 -5.54
CA ALA A 157 3.26 -5.91 -5.03
C ALA A 157 3.72 -7.27 -5.59
N ARG A 158 4.10 -7.34 -6.88
CA ARG A 158 4.66 -8.57 -7.48
C ARG A 158 6.02 -8.93 -6.88
N GLN A 159 6.87 -7.94 -6.64
CA GLN A 159 8.16 -8.15 -5.98
C GLN A 159 7.95 -8.69 -4.56
N VAL A 160 7.12 -8.03 -3.75
CA VAL A 160 6.80 -8.46 -2.37
C VAL A 160 6.21 -9.88 -2.37
N VAL A 161 5.31 -10.19 -3.30
CA VAL A 161 4.76 -11.54 -3.46
C VAL A 161 5.88 -12.56 -3.72
N GLY A 162 6.81 -12.27 -4.62
CA GLY A 162 7.93 -13.16 -4.92
C GLY A 162 8.88 -13.35 -3.72
N ASP A 163 9.15 -12.28 -2.97
CA ASP A 163 9.96 -12.36 -1.75
C ASP A 163 9.27 -13.21 -0.67
N ILE A 164 7.96 -13.06 -0.51
CA ILE A 164 7.17 -13.89 0.42
C ILE A 164 7.12 -15.35 -0.04
N GLU A 165 6.97 -15.61 -1.34
CA GLU A 165 6.98 -16.97 -1.89
C GLU A 165 8.33 -17.67 -1.62
N ARG A 166 9.45 -16.95 -1.77
CA ARG A 166 10.78 -17.45 -1.37
C ARG A 166 10.88 -17.74 0.12
N LEU A 167 10.28 -16.89 0.97
CA LEU A 167 10.21 -17.14 2.41
C LEU A 167 9.41 -18.41 2.73
N ILE A 168 8.29 -18.63 2.04
CA ILE A 168 7.49 -19.86 2.18
C ILE A 168 8.32 -21.09 1.80
N GLU A 169 9.04 -21.05 0.66
CA GLU A 169 9.92 -22.15 0.24
C GLU A 169 11.02 -22.44 1.28
N ASN A 170 11.61 -21.40 1.86
CA ASN A 170 12.63 -21.55 2.90
C ASN A 170 12.07 -22.18 4.18
N ILE A 171 10.84 -21.84 4.56
CA ILE A 171 10.12 -22.48 5.67
C ILE A 171 9.87 -23.95 5.38
N GLU A 172 9.39 -24.27 4.17
CA GLU A 172 9.06 -25.64 3.78
C GLU A 172 10.31 -26.54 3.71
N ARG A 173 11.47 -25.99 3.35
CA ARG A 173 12.76 -26.70 3.38
C ARG A 173 13.36 -26.86 4.79
N GLY A 174 12.74 -26.28 5.82
CA GLY A 174 13.25 -26.31 7.19
C GLY A 174 14.49 -25.42 7.41
N ASN A 175 14.77 -24.50 6.50
CA ASN A 175 15.96 -23.62 6.57
C ASN A 175 15.75 -22.41 7.49
N GLU A 176 14.53 -22.16 7.96
CA GLU A 176 14.23 -21.07 8.88
C GLU A 176 14.40 -21.53 10.34
N ARG A 177 15.40 -21.00 11.04
CA ARG A 177 15.53 -21.15 12.50
C ARG A 177 14.77 -20.02 13.19
N SER A 178 13.78 -20.36 14.01
CA SER A 178 13.11 -19.39 14.88
C SER A 178 14.12 -18.78 15.86
N PRO A 179 14.10 -17.46 16.08
CA PRO A 179 14.86 -16.83 17.15
C PRO A 179 14.48 -17.39 18.52
N GLU A 180 15.42 -17.35 19.47
CA GLU A 180 15.16 -17.75 20.85
C GLU A 180 14.01 -16.95 21.48
N LEU A 181 13.18 -17.61 22.29
CA LEU A 181 12.01 -17.03 22.93
C LEU A 181 12.35 -16.44 24.31
N VAL A 182 11.65 -15.37 24.68
CA VAL A 182 11.69 -14.80 26.02
C VAL A 182 11.04 -15.78 26.99
N PRO A 183 11.70 -16.17 28.10
CA PRO A 183 11.11 -17.03 29.11
C PRO A 183 9.84 -16.40 29.72
N ALA A 184 8.78 -17.21 29.87
CA ALA A 184 7.50 -16.75 30.42
C ALA A 184 7.59 -16.26 31.89
N SER A 185 8.69 -16.53 32.59
CA SER A 185 8.96 -16.03 33.94
C SER A 185 9.33 -14.54 34.00
N ASN A 186 9.64 -13.90 32.87
CA ASN A 186 10.20 -12.55 32.81
C ASN A 186 9.17 -11.46 32.43
N VAL A 187 7.88 -11.66 32.76
CA VAL A 187 6.77 -10.74 32.39
C VAL A 187 6.99 -9.30 32.84
N ASP A 188 7.77 -9.09 33.91
CA ASP A 188 7.99 -7.78 34.54
C ASP A 188 9.44 -7.25 34.41
N ALA A 189 10.33 -7.97 33.74
CA ALA A 189 11.71 -7.53 33.56
C ALA A 189 11.80 -6.46 32.44
N PRO A 190 12.50 -5.33 32.66
CA PRO A 190 12.73 -4.36 31.59
C PRO A 190 13.56 -5.00 30.47
N ALA A 191 13.18 -4.75 29.20
CA ALA A 191 13.80 -5.36 28.01
C ALA A 191 15.34 -5.21 27.96
N GLN A 192 15.87 -4.15 28.58
CA GLN A 192 17.30 -3.86 28.68
C GLN A 192 18.06 -4.78 29.67
N ALA A 193 17.40 -5.33 30.69
CA ALA A 193 18.04 -6.18 31.69
C ALA A 193 18.28 -7.62 31.18
N MET A 194 17.55 -8.06 30.14
CA MET A 194 17.68 -9.41 29.60
C MET A 194 18.87 -9.60 28.64
N VAL A 195 19.42 -8.52 28.08
CA VAL A 195 20.61 -8.58 27.21
C VAL A 195 21.90 -8.43 28.02
N ALA A 196 21.85 -7.83 29.21
CA ALA A 196 23.01 -7.57 30.07
C ALA A 196 23.42 -8.74 30.97
N ALA A 197 22.66 -9.85 30.98
CA ALA A 197 22.92 -11.01 31.84
C ALA A 197 23.74 -12.13 31.15
N LYS A 198 24.51 -11.81 30.10
CA LYS A 198 25.42 -12.74 29.43
C LYS A 198 26.84 -12.21 29.40
#